data_AF-A0A6L5EZU2-F1
#
_entry.id   AF-A0A6L5EZU2-F1
#
_cell.length_a   1.000
_cell.length_b   1.000
_cell.length_c   1.000
_cell.angle_alpha   90.00
_cell.angle_beta   90.00
_cell.angle_gamma   90.00
#
_symmetry.space_group_name_H-M   'P 1'
#
loop_
_entity.id
_entity.type
_entity.pdbx_description
1 polymer ?
#
loop_
_entity_poly.entity_id
_entity_poly.type
_entity_poly.pdbx_seq_one_letter_code
_entity_poly.pdbx_strand_id
1 'polypeptide(L)'
;MAVDVDFYYEILDHSRRLMRRAQQELNSAERTRRINVAMAVRAGVPKIDIANRLAISRPTLDAWLSMVNSTPDELAAVDEHFRFLEQHFGPDKVPTSERTLPVREDGGGTPG
;
A
#
# COMPACT_ATOMS: atom_id res chain seq x y z
N MET A 1 -26.62 45.06 -5.98
CA MET A 1 -26.83 43.64 -6.31
C MET A 1 -26.45 42.84 -5.09
N ALA A 2 -27.42 42.26 -4.40
CA ALA A 2 -27.14 41.29 -3.34
C ALA A 2 -26.61 40.04 -4.03
N VAL A 3 -25.42 39.62 -3.62
CA VAL A 3 -24.81 38.39 -4.09
C VAL A 3 -25.70 37.24 -3.61
N ASP A 4 -26.18 36.40 -4.54
CA ASP A 4 -27.05 35.27 -4.24
C ASP A 4 -26.29 34.28 -3.37
N VAL A 5 -26.64 34.24 -2.08
CA VAL A 5 -25.97 33.44 -1.06
C VAL A 5 -26.10 31.95 -1.38
N ASP A 6 -27.21 31.54 -2.01
CA ASP A 6 -27.46 30.15 -2.36
C ASP A 6 -26.53 29.68 -3.49
N PHE A 7 -26.23 30.56 -4.46
CA PHE A 7 -25.23 30.30 -5.49
C PHE A 7 -23.83 30.01 -4.90
N TYR A 8 -23.44 30.71 -3.82
CA TYR A 8 -22.15 30.46 -3.16
C TYR A 8 -22.16 29.14 -2.39
N TYR A 9 -23.27 28.77 -1.75
CA TYR A 9 -23.40 27.47 -1.10
C TYR A 9 -23.32 26.32 -2.11
N GLU A 10 -23.92 26.45 -3.29
CA GLU A 10 -23.83 25.45 -4.36
C GLU A 10 -22.39 25.25 -4.85
N ILE A 11 -21.62 26.34 -5.02
CA ILE A 11 -20.19 26.27 -5.37
C ILE A 11 -19.37 25.57 -4.29
N LEU A 12 -19.62 25.88 -3.02
CA LEU A 12 -18.91 25.26 -1.90
C LEU A 12 -19.20 23.77 -1.81
N ASP A 13 -20.47 23.35 -1.99
CA ASP A 13 -20.84 21.94 -1.99
C ASP A 13 -20.31 21.20 -3.22
N HIS A 14 -20.25 21.84 -4.39
CA HIS A 14 -19.58 21.28 -5.55
C HIS A 14 -18.09 21.04 -5.29
N SER A 15 -17.39 22.02 -4.72
CA SER A 15 -15.97 21.93 -4.39
C SER A 15 -15.69 20.83 -3.37
N ARG A 16 -16.55 20.68 -2.34
CA ARG A 16 -16.47 19.57 -1.37
C ARG A 16 -16.61 18.21 -2.03
N ARG A 17 -17.52 18.06 -3.00
CA ARG A 17 -17.69 16.81 -3.76
C ARG A 17 -16.45 16.48 -4.58
N LEU A 18 -15.87 17.47 -5.26
CA LEU A 18 -14.62 17.29 -6.01
C LEU A 18 -13.46 16.88 -5.11
N MET A 19 -13.29 17.56 -3.97
CA MET A 19 -12.26 17.22 -2.98
C MET A 19 -12.43 15.80 -2.43
N ARG A 20 -13.66 15.37 -2.14
CA ARG A 20 -13.93 13.99 -1.69
C ARG A 20 -13.53 12.96 -2.74
N ARG A 21 -13.83 13.19 -4.02
CA ARG A 21 -13.42 12.30 -5.12
C ARG A 21 -11.90 12.23 -5.24
N ALA A 22 -11.23 13.39 -5.24
CA ALA A 22 -9.77 13.45 -5.28
C ALA A 22 -9.14 12.70 -4.09
N GLN A 23 -9.70 12.82 -2.88
CA GLN A 23 -9.21 12.08 -1.72
C GLN A 23 -9.41 10.57 -1.86
N GLN A 24 -10.54 10.13 -2.41
CA GLN A 24 -10.80 8.71 -2.67
C GLN A 24 -9.80 8.15 -3.70
N GLU A 25 -9.50 8.90 -4.76
CA GLU A 25 -8.51 8.55 -5.76
C GLU A 25 -7.10 8.45 -5.17
N LEU A 26 -6.70 9.42 -4.33
CA LEU A 26 -5.43 9.38 -3.61
C LEU A 26 -5.34 8.16 -2.69
N ASN A 27 -6.38 7.89 -1.90
CA ASN A 27 -6.42 6.73 -1.01
C ASN A 27 -6.34 5.42 -1.79
N SER A 28 -7.01 5.34 -2.95
CA SER A 28 -6.94 4.18 -3.84
C SER A 28 -5.53 4.00 -4.41
N ALA A 29 -4.91 5.07 -4.91
CA ALA A 29 -3.55 5.03 -5.43
C ALA A 29 -2.53 4.65 -4.35
N GLU A 30 -2.69 5.14 -3.12
CA GLU A 30 -1.84 4.79 -2.00
C GLU A 30 -1.99 3.32 -1.61
N ARG A 31 -3.24 2.82 -1.52
CA ARG A 31 -3.51 1.40 -1.31
C ARG A 31 -2.81 0.52 -2.35
N THR A 32 -2.91 0.87 -3.63
CA THR A 32 -2.20 0.14 -4.70
C THR A 32 -0.69 0.16 -4.52
N ARG A 33 -0.11 1.30 -4.13
CA ARG A 33 1.34 1.39 -3.84
C ARG A 33 1.76 0.45 -2.71
N ARG A 34 0.98 0.39 -1.63
CA ARG A 34 1.27 -0.51 -0.49
C ARG A 34 1.23 -1.97 -0.91
N ILE A 35 0.23 -2.39 -1.67
CA ILE A 35 0.10 -3.75 -2.20
C ILE A 35 1.30 -4.09 -3.11
N ASN A 36 1.68 -3.19 -4.02
CA ASN A 36 2.82 -3.41 -4.91
C ASN A 36 4.15 -3.53 -4.13
N VAL A 37 4.32 -2.74 -3.07
CA VAL A 37 5.49 -2.84 -2.18
C VAL A 37 5.51 -4.19 -1.47
N ALA A 38 4.38 -4.62 -0.91
CA ALA A 38 4.26 -5.94 -0.29
C ALA A 38 4.57 -7.08 -1.27
N MET A 39 4.09 -6.99 -2.51
CA MET A 39 4.40 -7.95 -3.56
C MET A 39 5.90 -8.00 -3.88
N ALA A 40 6.54 -6.83 -4.05
CA ALA A 40 7.97 -6.76 -4.35
C ALA A 40 8.82 -7.34 -3.21
N VAL A 41 8.46 -7.06 -1.96
CA VAL A 41 9.14 -7.64 -0.79
C VAL A 41 8.99 -9.15 -0.75
N ARG A 42 7.79 -9.68 -0.98
CA ARG A 42 7.53 -11.13 -1.00
C ARG A 42 8.25 -11.83 -2.16
N ALA A 43 8.42 -11.15 -3.29
CA ALA A 43 9.21 -11.62 -4.42
C ALA A 43 10.73 -11.59 -4.15
N GLY A 44 11.17 -11.20 -2.95
CA GLY A 44 12.56 -11.18 -2.54
C GLY A 44 13.33 -9.91 -2.92
N VAL A 45 12.66 -8.86 -3.40
CA VAL A 45 13.33 -7.60 -3.72
C VAL A 45 13.84 -6.96 -2.43
N PRO A 46 15.13 -6.58 -2.35
CA PRO A 46 15.68 -5.97 -1.16
C PRO A 46 14.89 -4.73 -0.77
N LYS A 47 14.54 -4.74 0.49
CA LYS A 47 13.58 -3.86 1.09
C LYS A 47 14.16 -2.39 1.08
N ILE A 48 15.48 -2.23 1.03
CA ILE A 48 16.21 -0.95 0.84
C ILE A 48 16.09 -0.42 -0.60
N ASP A 49 16.16 -1.29 -1.61
CA ASP A 49 16.08 -0.90 -3.02
C ASP A 49 14.69 -0.38 -3.35
N ILE A 50 13.65 -0.99 -2.77
CA ILE A 50 12.26 -0.52 -2.90
C ILE A 50 12.11 0.87 -2.29
N ALA A 51 12.62 1.09 -1.07
CA ALA A 51 12.55 2.38 -0.40
C ALA A 51 13.25 3.48 -1.22
N ASN A 52 14.46 3.19 -1.71
CA ASN A 52 15.21 4.09 -2.60
C ASN A 52 14.45 4.38 -3.89
N ARG A 53 13.88 3.34 -4.53
CA ARG A 53 13.14 3.49 -5.79
C ARG A 53 11.90 4.36 -5.64
N LEU A 54 11.24 4.30 -4.49
CA LEU A 54 10.04 5.08 -4.17
C LEU A 54 10.35 6.44 -3.52
N ALA A 55 11.63 6.75 -3.29
CA ALA A 55 12.08 7.94 -2.57
C ALA A 55 11.39 8.10 -1.20
N ILE A 56 11.21 6.99 -0.47
CA ILE A 56 10.63 6.97 0.88
C ILE A 56 11.65 6.47 1.90
N SER A 57 11.41 6.81 3.17
CA SER A 57 12.23 6.30 4.25
C SER A 57 11.97 4.81 4.48
N ARG A 58 12.97 4.12 5.04
CA ARG A 58 12.83 2.73 5.48
C ARG A 58 11.67 2.54 6.49
N PRO A 59 11.55 3.35 7.55
CA PRO A 59 10.40 3.26 8.46
C PRO A 59 9.05 3.42 7.77
N THR A 60 8.94 4.29 6.76
CA THR A 60 7.70 4.46 5.98
C THR A 60 7.33 3.18 5.24
N LEU A 61 8.32 2.52 4.61
CA LEU A 61 8.10 1.25 3.93
C LEU A 61 7.67 0.15 4.92
N ASP A 62 8.32 0.05 6.08
CA ASP A 62 7.95 -0.95 7.08
C ASP A 62 6.55 -0.68 7.66
N ALA A 63 6.15 0.58 7.84
CA ALA A 63 4.79 0.95 8.21
C ALA A 63 3.77 0.53 7.15
N TRP A 64 4.08 0.72 5.86
CA TRP A 64 3.22 0.26 4.76
C TRP A 64 3.03 -1.24 4.76
N LEU A 65 4.10 -2.02 4.95
CA LEU A 65 4.02 -3.47 5.06
C LEU A 65 3.19 -3.91 6.27
N SER A 66 3.36 -3.24 7.41
CA SER A 66 2.56 -3.50 8.60
C SER A 66 1.07 -3.26 8.34
N MET A 67 0.72 -2.19 7.61
CA MET A 67 -0.67 -1.89 7.27
C MET A 67 -1.27 -2.94 6.32
N VAL A 68 -0.51 -3.40 5.33
CA VAL A 68 -0.97 -4.47 4.43
C VAL A 68 -1.25 -5.75 5.22
N ASN A 69 -0.33 -6.13 6.11
CA ASN A 69 -0.50 -7.31 6.97
C ASN A 69 -1.70 -7.21 7.92
N SER A 70 -2.02 -5.99 8.41
CA SER A 70 -3.16 -5.77 9.31
C SER A 70 -4.48 -5.52 8.59
N THR A 71 -4.49 -5.42 7.26
CA THR A 71 -5.69 -5.13 6.46
C THR A 71 -6.05 -6.34 5.61
N PRO A 72 -7.04 -7.16 6.01
CA PRO A 72 -7.35 -8.43 5.35
C PRO A 72 -7.54 -8.30 3.83
N ASP A 73 -8.21 -7.26 3.37
CA ASP A 73 -8.45 -7.02 1.94
C ASP A 73 -7.20 -6.65 1.15
N GLU A 74 -6.20 -6.01 1.78
CA GLU A 74 -4.91 -5.73 1.13
C GLU A 74 -4.04 -6.99 1.10
N LEU A 75 -4.01 -7.77 2.20
CA LEU A 75 -3.29 -9.03 2.26
C LEU A 75 -3.84 -10.06 1.26
N ALA A 76 -5.17 -10.19 1.18
CA ALA A 76 -5.83 -11.09 0.24
C ALA A 76 -5.49 -10.75 -1.22
N ALA A 77 -5.37 -9.46 -1.56
CA ALA A 77 -4.97 -9.03 -2.89
C ALA A 77 -3.51 -9.42 -3.22
N VAL A 78 -2.60 -9.33 -2.24
CA VAL A 78 -1.22 -9.83 -2.41
C VAL A 78 -1.22 -11.34 -2.63
N ASP A 79 -1.96 -12.10 -1.82
CA ASP A 79 -2.05 -13.56 -1.93
C ASP A 79 -2.66 -14.00 -3.27
N GLU A 80 -3.72 -13.33 -3.73
CA GLU A 80 -4.35 -13.60 -5.01
C GLU A 80 -3.37 -13.38 -6.17
N HIS A 81 -2.55 -12.34 -6.10
CA HIS A 81 -1.54 -12.09 -7.13
C HIS A 81 -0.51 -13.21 -7.22
N PHE A 82 0.00 -13.70 -6.09
CA PHE A 82 0.95 -14.81 -6.09
C PHE A 82 0.30 -16.12 -6.54
N ARG A 83 -0.96 -16.37 -6.14
CA ARG A 83 -1.73 -17.52 -6.63
C ARG A 83 -1.92 -17.47 -8.15
N PHE A 84 -2.20 -16.29 -8.70
CA PHE A 84 -2.30 -16.08 -10.14
C PHE A 84 -0.97 -16.40 -10.83
N LEU A 85 0.15 -15.89 -10.30
CA LEU A 85 1.49 -16.16 -10.85
C LEU A 85 1.84 -17.66 -10.80
N GLU A 86 1.55 -18.34 -9.69
CA GLU A 86 1.80 -19.78 -9.53
C GLU A 86 0.98 -20.60 -10.55
N GLN A 87 -0.28 -20.24 -10.78
CA GLN A 87 -1.15 -20.92 -11.74
C GLN A 87 -0.67 -20.75 -13.19
N HIS A 88 -0.11 -19.59 -13.55
CA HIS A 88 0.24 -19.27 -14.95
C HIS A 88 1.69 -19.59 -15.30
N PHE A 89 2.62 -19.49 -14.34
CA PHE A 89 4.06 -19.66 -14.59
C PHE A 89 4.65 -20.90 -13.89
N GLY A 90 3.86 -21.57 -13.05
CA GLY A 90 4.31 -22.72 -12.25
C GLY A 90 5.03 -22.30 -10.96
N PRO A 91 5.00 -23.14 -9.92
CA PRO A 91 5.54 -22.81 -8.60
C PRO A 91 7.06 -22.56 -8.63
N ASP A 92 7.80 -23.22 -9.52
CA ASP A 92 9.27 -23.10 -9.64
C ASP A 92 9.73 -21.74 -10.20
N LYS A 93 8.81 -20.95 -10.77
CA LYS A 93 9.08 -19.64 -11.36
C LYS A 93 8.62 -18.48 -10.48
N VAL A 94 7.95 -18.77 -9.35
CA VAL A 94 7.49 -17.75 -8.41
C VAL A 94 8.45 -17.69 -7.22
N PRO A 95 9.21 -16.60 -7.05
CA PRO A 95 10.09 -16.46 -5.90
C PRO A 95 9.25 -16.44 -4.62
N THR A 96 9.32 -17.54 -3.86
CA THR A 96 8.59 -17.76 -2.60
C THR A 96 9.59 -17.66 -1.46
N SER A 97 10.03 -16.43 -1.17
CA SER A 97 10.97 -16.16 -0.06
C SER A 97 10.26 -16.20 1.30
N GLU A 98 9.57 -17.30 1.61
CA GLU A 98 8.72 -17.51 2.80
C GLU A 98 7.28 -17.01 2.61
N ARG A 99 6.30 -17.84 3.00
CA ARG A 99 4.85 -17.60 2.82
C ARG A 99 4.31 -16.44 3.64
N THR A 100 5.17 -15.73 4.37
CA THR A 100 4.81 -14.68 5.32
C THR A 100 5.70 -13.47 5.03
N LEU A 101 5.11 -12.29 4.83
CA LEU A 101 5.89 -11.05 4.79
C LEU A 101 6.68 -10.95 6.11
N PRO A 102 7.96 -10.55 6.07
CA PRO A 102 8.80 -10.54 7.27
C PRO A 102 8.12 -9.72 8.37
N VAL A 103 7.68 -10.44 9.40
CA VAL A 103 7.12 -9.87 10.62
C VAL A 103 8.29 -9.36 11.46
N ARG A 104 8.14 -8.14 11.98
CA ARG A 104 8.92 -7.54 13.07
C ARG A 104 9.91 -8.51 13.75
N GLU A 105 11.20 -8.34 13.49
CA GLU A 105 12.21 -8.68 14.51
C GLU A 105 12.27 -7.46 15.43
N ASP A 106 11.44 -7.47 16.48
CA ASP A 106 11.60 -6.50 17.56
C ASP A 106 12.99 -6.74 18.19
N GLY A 107 13.83 -5.71 18.10
CA GLY A 107 15.13 -5.65 18.75
C GLY A 107 15.01 -5.69 20.27
N GLY A 108 14.99 -6.90 20.82
CA GLY A 108 14.94 -7.17 22.25
C GLY A 108 16.00 -8.16 22.71
N GLY A 109 17.24 -7.98 22.26
CA GLY A 109 18.40 -8.73 22.74
C GLY A 109 19.47 -7.78 23.23
N THR A 110 19.43 -7.41 24.50
CA THR A 110 20.58 -6.83 25.19
C THR A 110 21.46 -7.98 25.71
N PRO A 111 22.72 -8.12 25.27
CA PRO A 111 23.68 -8.99 25.92
C PRO A 111 24.54 -8.20 26.92
N GLY A 112 24.84 -8.81 28.07
CA GLY A 112 25.88 -8.34 29.01
C GLY A 112 25.34 -7.77 30.31
#